data_AF-A0A0E1X9S1-F1
#
_entry.id   AF-A0A0E1X9S1-F1
#
_cell.length_a   1.000
_cell.length_b   1.000
_cell.length_c   1.000
_cell.angle_alpha   90.00
_cell.angle_beta   90.00
_cell.angle_gamma   90.00
#
_symmetry.space_group_name_H-M   'P 1'
#
loop_
_entity.id
_entity.type
_entity.pdbx_description
1 polymer ?
#
loop_
_entity_poly.entity_id
_entity_poly.type
_entity_poly.pdbx_seq_one_letter_code
_entity_poly.pdbx_strand_id
1 'polypeptide(L)'
;MQADVIFIGFPIFQASIPGSLKNVFDLLPVNAFHDKVIGLVATAGSSKHYLIPEMHLKPILSYMKAHTMQTYVFIEEKDFSNQQIVNDDVVFRLKALAQSTMRTAKVQQQVLEEENNQYDF
;
A
#
# COMPACT_ATOMS: atom_id res chain seq x y z
N MET A 1 11.90 -5.99 -9.19
CA MET A 1 12.21 -4.92 -8.20
C MET A 1 12.84 -5.56 -6.98
N GLN A 2 13.83 -4.94 -6.34
CA GLN A 2 14.57 -5.53 -5.20
C GLN A 2 13.80 -5.46 -3.86
N ALA A 3 12.83 -4.54 -3.72
CA ALA A 3 12.07 -4.40 -2.48
C ALA A 3 11.07 -5.54 -2.28
N ASP A 4 10.96 -6.06 -1.06
CA ASP A 4 9.96 -7.08 -0.65
C ASP A 4 8.71 -6.46 -0.04
N VAL A 5 8.86 -5.28 0.55
CA VAL A 5 7.79 -4.49 1.15
C VAL A 5 7.74 -3.12 0.50
N ILE A 6 6.54 -2.67 0.13
CA ILE A 6 6.32 -1.37 -0.51
C ILE A 6 5.20 -0.65 0.23
N PHE A 7 5.43 0.61 0.61
CA PHE A 7 4.38 1.51 1.08
C PHE A 7 4.05 2.51 -0.01
N ILE A 8 2.77 2.61 -0.38
CA ILE A 8 2.29 3.56 -1.40
C ILE A 8 1.47 4.64 -0.70
N GLY A 9 2.04 5.84 -0.66
CA GLY A 9 1.40 7.06 -0.18
C GLY A 9 0.93 7.92 -1.35
N PHE A 10 -0.32 8.36 -1.37
CA PHE A 10 -0.82 9.22 -2.46
C PHE A 10 -1.96 10.16 -2.02
N PRO A 11 -2.06 11.36 -2.60
CA PRO A 11 -3.24 12.18 -2.46
C PRO A 11 -4.35 11.69 -3.38
N ILE A 12 -5.59 11.78 -2.94
CA ILE A 12 -6.75 11.60 -3.80
C ILE A 12 -6.91 12.86 -4.65
N PHE A 13 -6.95 12.67 -5.96
CA PHE A 13 -7.10 13.74 -6.93
C PHE A 13 -8.24 13.40 -7.88
N GLN A 14 -9.23 14.31 -8.01
CA GLN A 14 -10.40 14.12 -8.87
C GLN A 14 -11.12 12.78 -8.63
N ALA A 15 -11.37 12.45 -7.35
CA ALA A 15 -12.00 11.19 -6.92
C ALA A 15 -11.31 9.93 -7.49
N SER A 16 -9.99 9.95 -7.65
CA SER A 16 -9.19 8.85 -8.16
C SER A 16 -7.75 8.92 -7.61
N ILE A 17 -6.92 7.96 -8.02
CA ILE A 17 -5.46 8.05 -7.87
C ILE A 17 -4.89 9.14 -8.80
N PRO A 18 -3.76 9.80 -8.44
CA PRO A 18 -3.13 10.76 -9.33
C PRO A 18 -2.69 10.13 -10.66
N GLY A 19 -2.82 10.88 -11.76
CA GLY A 19 -2.36 10.42 -13.07
C GLY A 19 -0.86 10.10 -13.10
N SER A 20 -0.05 10.83 -12.32
CA SER A 20 1.37 10.53 -12.15
C SER A 20 1.61 9.16 -11.51
N LEU A 21 0.82 8.79 -10.49
CA LEU A 21 0.90 7.47 -9.87
C LEU A 21 0.44 6.37 -10.84
N LYS A 22 -0.66 6.59 -11.57
CA LYS A 22 -1.13 5.64 -12.58
C LYS A 22 -0.08 5.41 -13.67
N ASN A 23 0.58 6.48 -14.12
CA ASN A 23 1.64 6.39 -15.13
C ASN A 23 2.83 5.54 -14.66
N VAL A 24 3.18 5.57 -13.36
CA VAL A 24 4.20 4.67 -12.80
C VAL A 24 3.77 3.21 -12.99
N PHE A 25 2.53 2.86 -12.65
CA PHE A 25 2.04 1.49 -12.83
C PHE A 25 1.98 1.07 -14.30
N ASP A 26 1.64 1.98 -15.22
CA ASP A 26 1.56 1.65 -16.65
C ASP A 26 2.91 1.29 -17.29
N LEU A 27 4.02 1.71 -16.67
CA LEU A 27 5.37 1.37 -17.10
C LEU A 27 5.88 0.04 -16.53
N LEU A 28 5.15 -0.56 -15.58
CA LEU A 28 5.55 -1.80 -14.92
C LEU A 28 5.05 -3.03 -15.69
N PRO A 29 5.78 -4.16 -15.64
CA PRO A 29 5.31 -5.41 -16.23
C PRO A 29 4.08 -5.97 -15.50
N VAL A 30 3.33 -6.85 -16.16
CA VAL A 30 2.04 -7.40 -15.69
C VAL A 30 2.11 -7.98 -14.27
N ASN A 31 3.20 -8.64 -13.87
CA ASN A 31 3.36 -9.26 -12.54
C ASN A 31 4.41 -8.52 -11.69
N ALA A 32 4.55 -7.20 -11.86
CA ALA A 32 5.61 -6.44 -11.19
C ALA A 32 5.63 -6.58 -9.67
N PHE A 33 4.48 -6.81 -9.04
CA PHE A 33 4.34 -6.93 -7.59
C PHE A 33 4.16 -8.36 -7.10
N HIS A 34 4.46 -9.37 -7.93
CA HIS A 34 4.51 -10.76 -7.49
C HIS A 34 5.39 -10.91 -6.24
N ASP A 35 4.91 -11.62 -5.24
CA ASP A 35 5.53 -11.82 -3.92
C ASP A 35 5.81 -10.54 -3.13
N LYS A 36 5.21 -9.39 -3.48
CA LYS A 36 5.43 -8.13 -2.77
C LYS A 36 4.27 -7.80 -1.84
N VAL A 37 4.60 -7.45 -0.59
CA VAL A 37 3.62 -7.02 0.41
C VAL A 37 3.48 -5.50 0.36
N ILE A 38 2.25 -5.01 0.20
CA ILE A 38 1.99 -3.59 -0.02
C ILE A 38 1.08 -3.00 1.06
N GLY A 39 1.55 -1.94 1.72
CA GLY A 39 0.77 -1.09 2.62
C GLY A 39 0.34 0.22 1.93
N LEU A 40 -0.87 0.70 2.23
CA LEU A 40 -1.44 1.88 1.55
C LEU A 40 -1.72 3.04 2.52
N VAL A 41 -1.37 4.25 2.08
CA VAL A 41 -1.69 5.51 2.77
C VAL A 41 -2.31 6.47 1.76
N ALA A 42 -3.49 7.00 2.07
CA ALA A 42 -4.19 7.96 1.23
C ALA A 42 -4.45 9.26 1.98
N THR A 43 -4.24 10.39 1.32
CA THR A 43 -4.63 11.71 1.84
C THR A 43 -5.79 12.29 1.03
N ALA A 44 -6.70 13.03 1.66
CA ALA A 44 -7.81 13.67 0.95
C ALA A 44 -8.31 14.93 1.68
N GLY A 45 -8.94 15.85 0.93
CA GLY A 45 -9.62 17.00 1.53
C GLY A 45 -10.94 16.65 2.26
N SER A 46 -11.46 15.44 2.08
CA SER A 46 -12.72 15.00 2.70
C SER A 46 -12.84 13.49 2.79
N SER A 47 -13.44 13.00 3.87
CA SER A 47 -13.85 11.60 4.09
C SER A 47 -14.74 11.00 3.00
N LYS A 48 -15.40 11.81 2.15
CA LYS A 48 -16.21 11.33 1.02
C LYS A 48 -15.44 10.44 0.04
N HIS A 49 -14.12 10.55 0.01
CA HIS A 49 -13.26 9.76 -0.86
C HIS A 49 -12.62 8.54 -0.18
N TYR A 50 -13.09 8.16 1.01
CA TYR A 50 -12.51 7.06 1.79
C TYR A 50 -12.35 5.76 0.99
N LEU A 51 -13.30 5.43 0.12
CA LEU A 51 -13.30 4.18 -0.65
C LEU A 51 -12.42 4.20 -1.91
N ILE A 52 -11.79 5.31 -2.27
CA ILE A 52 -10.97 5.39 -3.50
C ILE A 52 -9.79 4.39 -3.50
N PRO A 53 -9.01 4.20 -2.41
CA PRO A 53 -7.96 3.16 -2.40
C PRO A 53 -8.51 1.76 -2.70
N GLU A 54 -9.71 1.46 -2.19
CA GLU A 54 -10.38 0.17 -2.40
C GLU A 54 -10.85 -0.01 -3.85
N MET A 55 -11.46 1.03 -4.42
CA MET A 55 -12.10 0.96 -5.73
C MET A 55 -11.13 1.18 -6.90
N HIS A 56 -10.07 1.97 -6.73
CA HIS A 56 -9.18 2.39 -7.83
C HIS A 56 -7.78 1.78 -7.74
N LEU A 57 -7.20 1.68 -6.54
CA LEU A 57 -5.81 1.24 -6.40
C LEU A 57 -5.69 -0.27 -6.17
N LYS A 58 -6.44 -0.84 -5.22
CA LYS A 58 -6.38 -2.27 -4.92
C LYS A 58 -6.63 -3.16 -6.15
N PRO A 59 -7.55 -2.85 -7.09
CA PRO A 59 -7.72 -3.66 -8.30
C PRO A 59 -6.48 -3.68 -9.20
N ILE A 60 -5.77 -2.55 -9.33
CA ILE A 60 -4.52 -2.45 -10.10
C ILE A 60 -3.43 -3.30 -9.43
N LEU A 61 -3.29 -3.19 -8.11
CA LEU A 61 -2.32 -3.98 -7.36
C LEU A 61 -2.62 -5.48 -7.41
N SER A 62 -3.90 -5.86 -7.34
CA SER A 62 -4.36 -7.23 -7.49
C SER A 62 -4.07 -7.79 -8.89
N TYR A 63 -4.28 -6.99 -9.94
CA TYR A 63 -3.88 -7.36 -11.30
C TYR A 63 -2.38 -7.65 -11.37
N MET A 64 -1.59 -6.82 -10.69
CA MET A 64 -0.12 -6.92 -10.63
C MET A 64 0.43 -7.97 -9.65
N LYS A 65 -0.43 -8.82 -9.07
CA LYS A 65 -0.08 -9.91 -8.14
C LYS A 65 0.49 -9.46 -6.79
N ALA A 66 0.17 -8.24 -6.36
CA ALA A 66 0.56 -7.75 -5.04
C ALA A 66 -0.22 -8.43 -3.91
N HIS A 67 0.46 -8.72 -2.80
CA HIS A 67 -0.16 -9.02 -1.51
C HIS A 67 -0.48 -7.70 -0.79
N THR A 68 -1.64 -7.11 -1.11
CA THR A 68 -2.03 -5.82 -0.53
C THR A 68 -2.67 -6.01 0.85
N MET A 69 -2.23 -5.22 1.83
CA MET A 69 -2.82 -5.23 3.16
C MET A 69 -4.31 -4.87 3.12
N GLN A 70 -5.11 -5.56 3.94
CA GLN A 70 -6.56 -5.33 4.00
C GLN A 70 -6.89 -3.91 4.45
N THR A 71 -6.16 -3.41 5.47
CA THR A 71 -6.32 -2.07 6.00
C THR A 71 -5.41 -1.07 5.28
N TYR A 72 -5.87 0.16 5.17
CA TYR A 72 -5.10 1.32 4.72
C TYR A 72 -5.28 2.47 5.69
N VAL A 73 -4.33 3.41 5.71
CA VAL A 73 -4.46 4.63 6.51
C VAL A 73 -4.99 5.74 5.62
N PHE A 74 -6.18 6.23 5.95
CA PHE A 74 -6.75 7.43 5.37
C PHE A 74 -6.52 8.63 6.30
N ILE A 75 -6.05 9.74 5.72
CA ILE A 75 -5.70 10.97 6.44
C ILE A 75 -6.42 12.13 5.76
N GLU A 76 -7.17 12.92 6.53
CA GLU A 76 -7.85 14.10 6.02
C GLU A 76 -6.95 15.34 6.14
N GLU A 77 -7.22 16.39 5.36
CA GLU A 77 -6.48 17.67 5.44
C GLU A 77 -6.46 18.25 6.87
N LYS A 78 -7.55 18.10 7.63
CA LYS A 78 -7.66 18.55 9.04
C LYS A 78 -6.67 17.88 9.99
N ASP A 79 -6.10 16.73 9.61
CA ASP A 79 -5.15 15.99 10.42
C ASP A 79 -3.71 16.52 10.27
N PHE A 80 -3.50 17.53 9.40
CA PHE A 80 -2.22 18.18 9.17
C PHE A 80 -2.18 19.60 9.77
N SER A 81 -1.02 19.97 10.30
CA SER A 81 -0.65 21.36 10.62
C SER A 81 0.82 21.56 10.29
N ASN A 82 1.17 22.65 9.60
CA ASN A 82 2.55 22.92 9.16
C ASN A 82 3.23 21.72 8.47
N GLN A 83 2.48 21.00 7.62
CA GLN A 83 2.95 19.79 6.91
C GLN A 83 3.32 18.61 7.83
N GLN A 84 2.90 18.65 9.10
CA GLN A 84 3.05 17.55 10.05
C GLN A 84 1.70 16.97 10.41
N ILE A 85 1.65 15.66 10.63
CA ILE A 85 0.46 14.99 11.15
C ILE A 85 0.35 15.35 12.63
N VAL A 86 -0.76 15.99 13.02
CA VAL A 86 -1.02 16.39 14.41
C VAL A 86 -2.03 15.48 15.11
N ASN A 87 -2.70 14.61 14.36
CA ASN A 87 -3.67 13.67 14.92
C ASN A 87 -2.98 12.39 15.38
N ASP A 88 -2.93 12.16 16.70
CA ASP A 88 -2.32 10.98 17.30
C ASP A 88 -2.96 9.65 16.87
N ASP A 89 -4.26 9.64 16.55
CA ASP A 89 -4.93 8.44 16.02
C ASP A 89 -4.38 8.06 14.64
N VAL A 90 -4.12 9.04 13.78
CA VAL A 90 -3.47 8.80 12.47
C VAL A 90 -2.08 8.20 12.69
N VAL A 91 -1.30 8.74 13.63
CA VAL A 91 0.03 8.22 13.94
C VAL A 91 -0.04 6.79 14.48
N PHE A 92 -1.02 6.48 15.33
CA PHE A 92 -1.26 5.14 15.84
C PHE A 92 -1.60 4.17 14.70
N ARG A 93 -2.52 4.54 13.81
CA ARG A 93 -2.90 3.72 12.64
C ARG A 93 -1.74 3.52 11.67
N LEU A 94 -0.89 4.52 11.44
CA LEU A 94 0.34 4.39 10.64
C LEU A 94 1.30 3.37 11.24
N LYS A 95 1.53 3.42 12.56
CA LYS A 95 2.37 2.42 13.25
C LYS A 95 1.78 1.02 13.14
N ALA A 96 0.47 0.87 13.32
CA ALA A 96 -0.21 -0.42 13.19
C ALA A 96 -0.13 -0.98 11.76
N LEU A 97 -0.31 -0.14 10.74
CA LEU A 97 -0.13 -0.52 9.34
C LEU A 97 1.31 -0.97 9.09
N ALA A 98 2.30 -0.20 9.54
CA ALA A 98 3.71 -0.57 9.38
C ALA A 98 4.03 -1.92 10.02
N GLN A 99 3.63 -2.10 11.29
CA GLN A 99 3.87 -3.35 12.03
C GLN A 99 3.17 -4.55 11.38
N SER A 100 1.90 -4.41 10.99
CA SER A 100 1.17 -5.50 10.36
C SER A 100 1.73 -5.86 8.99
N THR A 101 2.11 -4.88 8.18
CA THR A 101 2.75 -5.09 6.88
C THR A 101 4.08 -5.83 7.03
N MET A 102 4.93 -5.40 7.96
CA MET A 102 6.22 -6.04 8.24
C MET A 102 6.05 -7.48 8.75
N ARG A 103 5.07 -7.72 9.62
CA ARG A 103 4.76 -9.07 10.11
C ARG A 103 4.32 -9.99 8.96
N THR A 104 3.41 -9.53 8.10
CA THR A 104 2.95 -10.29 6.94
C THR A 104 4.12 -10.61 6.00
N ALA A 105 4.95 -9.61 5.70
CA ALA A 105 6.11 -9.80 4.83
C ALA A 105 7.10 -10.83 5.38
N LYS A 106 7.38 -10.80 6.68
CA LYS A 106 8.26 -11.79 7.31
C LYS A 106 7.71 -13.21 7.18
N VAL A 107 6.41 -13.39 7.43
CA VAL A 107 5.76 -14.71 7.29
C VAL A 107 5.79 -15.16 5.83
N GLN A 108 5.51 -14.27 4.89
CA GLN A 108 5.51 -14.60 3.47
C GLN A 108 6.90 -15.00 2.96
N GLN A 109 7.96 -14.30 3.39
CA GLN A 109 9.33 -14.66 3.03
C GLN A 109 9.72 -16.04 3.55
N GLN A 110 9.35 -16.38 4.78
CA GLN A 110 9.62 -17.70 5.34
C GLN A 110 8.95 -18.81 4.52
N VAL A 111 7.68 -18.61 4.13
CA VAL A 111 6.96 -19.58 3.29
C VAL A 111 7.62 -19.73 1.91
N LEU A 112 8.00 -18.63 1.27
CA LEU A 112 8.67 -18.67 -0.03
C LEU A 112 10.05 -19.36 0.04
N GLU A 113 10.82 -19.14 1.12
CA GLU A 113 12.08 -19.83 1.35
C GLU A 113 11.88 -21.35 1.56
N GLU A 114 10.86 -21.73 2.33
CA GLU A 114 10.50 -23.15 2.54
C GLU A 114 10.07 -23.82 1.22
N GLU A 115 9.24 -23.15 0.42
CA GLU A 115 8.81 -23.64 -0.90
C GLU A 115 10.01 -23.83 -1.84
N ASN A 116 10.90 -22.85 -1.95
CA ASN A 116 12.08 -22.96 -2.81
C ASN A 116 12.99 -24.11 -2.38
N ASN A 117 13.23 -24.28 -1.08
CA ASN A 117 14.07 -25.36 -0.55
C ASN A 117 13.44 -26.75 -0.72
N GLN A 118 12.12 -26.86 -0.90
CA GLN A 118 11.46 -28.15 -1.17
C GLN A 118 11.65 -28.63 -2.62
N TYR A 119 11.93 -27.72 -3.55
CA TYR A 119 12.10 -28.05 -4.98
C TYR A 119 13.57 -28.07 -5.44
N ASP A 120 14.50 -27.57 -4.62
CA ASP A 120 15.94 -27.75 -4.83
C ASP A 120 16.36 -29.14 -4.31
N PHE A 121 16.73 -30.04 -5.23
CA PHE A 121 17.27 -31.39 -4.95
C PHE A 121 18.69 -31.37 -4.39
#